data_AF-A0A7R9YFB6-F1
#
_entry.id   AF-A0A7R9YFB6-F1
#
_cell.length_a   1.000
_cell.length_b   1.000
_cell.length_c   1.000
_cell.angle_alpha   90.00
_cell.angle_beta   90.00
_cell.angle_gamma   90.00
#
_symmetry.space_group_name_H-M   'P 1'
#
loop_
_entity.id
_entity.type
_entity.pdbx_description
1 polymer ?
#
loop_
_entity_poly.entity_id
_entity_poly.type
_entity_poly.pdbx_seq_one_letter_code
_entity_poly.pdbx_strand_id
1 'polypeptide(L)'
;VLLVAADHSDAWNARKRAVLAGLCSPKDEVALLDLIFTKHTKAAFAWYHRKWCIRRLQGEQRREQLREELTVCAKVADVYPKNYYAWTHRLWALRQQLSQPDGQEVLEQELRATREW
;
A
#
# COMPACT_ATOMS: atom_id res chain seq x y z
N VAL A 1 -19.27 -3.57 -4.70
CA VAL A 1 -18.63 -3.54 -6.03
C VAL A 1 -17.15 -3.92 -5.97
N LEU A 2 -16.27 -3.13 -5.35
CA LEU A 2 -14.81 -3.38 -5.37
C LEU A 2 -14.33 -4.67 -4.67
N LEU A 3 -15.07 -5.19 -3.68
CA LEU A 3 -14.80 -6.49 -3.07
C LEU A 3 -15.07 -7.68 -4.03
N VAL A 4 -15.90 -7.46 -5.05
CA VAL A 4 -16.29 -8.48 -6.05
C VAL A 4 -15.53 -8.27 -7.37
N ALA A 5 -15.33 -7.01 -7.76
CA ALA A 5 -14.64 -6.61 -9.00
C ALA A 5 -13.63 -5.48 -8.71
N ALA A 6 -12.41 -5.87 -8.33
CA ALA A 6 -11.35 -4.93 -7.94
C ALA A 6 -10.72 -4.14 -9.11
N ASP A 7 -10.99 -4.53 -10.37
CA ASP A 7 -10.47 -3.86 -11.56
C ASP A 7 -11.45 -2.85 -12.20
N HIS A 8 -12.55 -2.53 -11.51
CA HIS A 8 -13.53 -1.56 -12.00
C HIS A 8 -13.01 -0.11 -11.84
N SER A 9 -12.51 0.48 -12.93
CA SER A 9 -11.93 1.83 -12.95
C SER A 9 -12.87 2.93 -12.43
N ASP A 10 -14.15 2.93 -12.83
CA ASP A 10 -15.09 3.97 -12.39
C ASP A 10 -15.40 3.90 -10.89
N ALA A 11 -15.44 2.70 -10.32
CA ALA A 11 -15.60 2.53 -8.88
C ALA A 11 -14.41 3.15 -8.12
N TRP A 12 -13.17 2.98 -8.60
CA TRP A 12 -12.01 3.65 -8.02
C TRP A 12 -12.05 5.17 -8.20
N ASN A 13 -12.52 5.66 -9.34
CA ASN A 13 -12.70 7.10 -9.56
C ASN A 13 -13.78 7.69 -8.64
N ALA A 14 -14.87 6.94 -8.37
CA ALA A 14 -15.87 7.32 -7.39
C ALA A 14 -15.28 7.36 -5.97
N ARG A 15 -14.47 6.37 -5.57
CA ARG A 15 -13.74 6.38 -4.30
C ARG A 15 -12.82 7.59 -4.16
N LYS A 16 -12.01 7.90 -5.18
CA LYS A 16 -11.15 9.10 -5.19
C LYS A 16 -11.95 10.38 -5.00
N ARG A 17 -13.09 10.52 -5.68
CA ARG A 17 -14.00 11.66 -5.51
C ARG A 17 -14.52 11.75 -4.09
N ALA A 18 -14.89 10.63 -3.47
CA ALA A 18 -15.36 10.62 -2.08
C ALA A 18 -14.27 11.09 -1.10
N VAL A 19 -13.01 10.66 -1.28
CA VAL A 19 -11.87 11.12 -0.47
C VAL A 19 -11.63 12.62 -0.66
N LEU A 20 -11.63 13.10 -1.91
CA LEU A 20 -11.44 14.52 -2.21
C LEU A 20 -12.57 15.41 -1.68
N ALA A 21 -13.80 14.88 -1.62
CA ALA A 21 -14.95 15.54 -1.03
C ALA A 21 -14.99 15.47 0.51
N GLY A 22 -14.02 14.81 1.16
CA GLY A 22 -13.97 14.66 2.61
C GLY A 22 -15.02 13.68 3.18
N LEU A 23 -15.68 12.89 2.33
CA LEU A 23 -16.68 11.89 2.74
C LEU A 23 -16.05 10.65 3.39
N CYS A 24 -14.74 10.50 3.30
CA CYS A 24 -13.95 9.41 3.88
C CYS A 24 -12.50 9.86 4.00
N SER A 25 -11.79 9.38 5.02
CA SER A 25 -10.37 9.70 5.17
C SER A 25 -9.51 8.78 4.29
N PRO A 26 -8.30 9.23 3.88
CA PRO A 26 -7.34 8.34 3.23
C PRO A 26 -6.95 7.12 4.09
N LYS A 27 -7.06 7.20 5.42
CA LYS A 27 -6.78 6.08 6.33
C LYS A 27 -7.88 5.01 6.24
N ASP A 28 -9.15 5.42 6.22
CA ASP A 28 -10.27 4.49 6.04
C ASP A 28 -10.18 3.76 4.69
N GLU A 29 -9.71 4.44 3.65
CA GLU A 29 -9.48 3.83 2.35
C GLU A 29 -8.37 2.79 2.37
N VAL A 30 -7.29 3.03 3.11
CA VAL A 30 -6.22 2.04 3.26
C VAL A 30 -6.73 0.79 3.97
N ALA A 31 -7.57 0.94 5.01
CA ALA A 31 -8.20 -0.20 5.68
C ALA A 31 -9.15 -0.99 4.74
N LEU A 32 -9.91 -0.30 3.87
CA LEU A 32 -10.70 -0.96 2.83
C LEU A 32 -9.82 -1.74 1.85
N LEU A 33 -8.67 -1.17 1.48
CA LEU A 33 -7.72 -1.82 0.58
C LEU A 33 -7.04 -3.04 1.20
N ASP A 34 -6.79 -3.04 2.52
CA ASP A 34 -6.31 -4.23 3.23
C ASP A 34 -7.28 -5.39 3.08
N LEU A 35 -8.59 -5.13 3.21
CA LEU A 35 -9.63 -6.12 2.99
C LEU A 35 -9.64 -6.61 1.53
N ILE A 36 -9.55 -5.70 0.55
CA ILE A 36 -9.52 -6.06 -0.88
C ILE A 36 -8.31 -6.96 -1.19
N PHE A 37 -7.14 -6.68 -0.62
CA PHE A 37 -5.94 -7.49 -0.82
C PHE A 37 -6.02 -8.89 -0.23
N THR A 38 -6.95 -9.18 0.69
CA THR A 38 -7.20 -10.57 1.12
C THR A 38 -7.73 -11.48 0.00
N LYS A 39 -8.29 -10.90 -1.08
CA LYS A 39 -8.86 -11.65 -2.21
C LYS A 39 -8.25 -11.26 -3.56
N HIS A 40 -7.85 -10.01 -3.73
CA HIS A 40 -7.46 -9.42 -5.01
C HIS A 40 -6.05 -8.83 -4.98
N THR A 41 -5.05 -9.65 -4.60
CA THR A 41 -3.64 -9.21 -4.45
C THR A 41 -2.97 -8.73 -5.74
N LYS A 42 -3.54 -9.06 -6.91
CA LYS A 42 -3.03 -8.67 -8.24
C LYS A 42 -3.81 -7.53 -8.89
N ALA A 43 -4.80 -6.94 -8.22
CA ALA A 43 -5.58 -5.84 -8.76
C ALA A 43 -4.74 -4.56 -8.85
N ALA A 44 -4.34 -4.18 -10.06
CA ALA A 44 -3.43 -3.07 -10.31
C ALA A 44 -3.99 -1.73 -9.78
N PHE A 45 -5.28 -1.47 -10.03
CA PHE A 45 -5.93 -0.24 -9.59
C PHE A 45 -5.99 -0.10 -8.06
N ALA A 46 -6.10 -1.22 -7.34
CA ALA A 46 -6.07 -1.21 -5.87
C ALA A 46 -4.69 -0.77 -5.34
N TRP A 47 -3.59 -1.29 -5.91
CA TRP A 47 -2.23 -0.84 -5.57
C TRP A 47 -2.00 0.65 -5.89
N TYR A 48 -2.46 1.12 -7.06
CA TYR A 48 -2.37 2.53 -7.41
C TYR A 48 -3.19 3.42 -6.48
N HIS A 49 -4.41 2.98 -6.10
CA HIS A 49 -5.27 3.71 -5.17
C HIS A 49 -4.67 3.75 -3.76
N ARG A 50 -4.08 2.65 -3.30
CA ARG A 50 -3.38 2.58 -2.02
C ARG A 50 -2.25 3.60 -1.93
N LYS A 51 -1.35 3.60 -2.92
CA LYS A 51 -0.28 4.58 -3.05
C LYS A 51 -0.82 6.02 -3.10
N TRP A 52 -1.93 6.25 -3.80
CA TRP A 52 -2.58 7.57 -3.88
C TRP A 52 -3.14 8.04 -2.54
N CYS A 53 -3.69 7.14 -1.71
CA CYS A 53 -4.17 7.44 -0.36
C CYS A 53 -3.02 7.75 0.59
N ILE A 54 -1.97 6.92 0.60
CA ILE A 54 -0.81 7.11 1.50
C ILE A 54 -0.11 8.45 1.23
N ARG A 55 -0.02 8.88 -0.04
CA ARG A 55 0.56 10.20 -0.39
C ARG A 55 -0.22 11.40 0.17
N ARG A 56 -1.47 11.19 0.59
CA ARG A 56 -2.34 12.23 1.18
C ARG A 56 -2.31 12.25 2.70
N LEU A 57 -1.84 11.18 3.34
CA LEU A 57 -1.57 11.18 4.76
C LEU A 57 -0.44 12.17 5.06
N GLN A 58 -0.43 12.74 6.27
CA GLN A 58 0.59 13.70 6.71
C GLN A 58 1.12 13.31 8.09
N GLY A 59 2.30 13.82 8.44
CA GLY A 59 2.91 13.63 9.76
C GLY A 59 3.06 12.17 10.16
N GLU A 60 2.78 11.87 11.43
CA GLU A 60 2.90 10.53 12.00
C GLU A 60 2.02 9.49 11.31
N GLN A 61 0.80 9.85 10.88
CA GLN A 61 -0.09 8.91 10.20
C GLN A 61 0.54 8.36 8.92
N ARG A 62 1.23 9.21 8.15
CA ARG A 62 1.93 8.77 6.94
C ARG A 62 3.11 7.87 7.28
N ARG A 63 3.85 8.19 8.34
CA ARG A 63 5.03 7.44 8.75
C ARG A 63 4.65 6.05 9.24
N GLU A 64 3.64 5.96 10.11
CA GLU A 64 3.05 4.70 10.58
C GLU A 64 2.59 3.85 9.40
N GLN A 65 1.79 4.43 8.50
CA GLN A 65 1.29 3.71 7.34
C GLN A 65 2.43 3.19 6.45
N LEU A 66 3.47 4.00 6.20
CA LEU A 66 4.61 3.58 5.39
C LEU A 66 5.36 2.38 5.99
N ARG A 67 5.49 2.31 7.32
CA ARG A 67 6.10 1.17 7.99
C ARG A 67 5.27 -0.10 7.79
N GLU A 68 3.95 0.00 7.91
CA GLU A 68 3.03 -1.11 7.66
C GLU A 68 3.07 -1.62 6.21
N GLU A 69 3.38 -0.75 5.23
CA GLU A 69 3.43 -1.16 3.82
C GLU A 69 4.47 -2.25 3.55
N LEU A 70 5.60 -2.25 4.26
CA LEU A 70 6.60 -3.32 4.12
C LEU A 70 6.02 -4.66 4.61
N THR A 71 5.23 -4.65 5.68
CA THR A 71 4.53 -5.86 6.16
C THR A 71 3.47 -6.33 5.17
N VAL A 72 2.66 -5.42 4.61
CA VAL A 72 1.63 -5.76 3.61
C VAL A 72 2.26 -6.39 2.36
N CYS A 73 3.31 -5.76 1.83
CA CYS A 73 4.05 -6.31 0.69
C CYS A 73 4.65 -7.68 0.99
N ALA A 74 5.14 -7.91 2.21
CA ALA A 74 5.71 -9.20 2.60
C ALA A 74 4.66 -10.30 2.61
N LYS A 75 3.52 -10.06 3.26
CA LYS A 75 2.39 -11.00 3.28
C LYS A 75 1.93 -11.36 1.86
N VAL A 76 1.88 -10.38 0.95
CA VAL A 76 1.50 -10.65 -0.44
C VAL A 76 2.59 -11.44 -1.19
N ALA A 77 3.86 -11.14 -0.95
CA ALA A 77 4.99 -11.85 -1.55
C ALA A 77 5.09 -13.30 -1.04
N ASP A 78 4.82 -13.56 0.24
CA ASP A 78 4.81 -14.93 0.80
C ASP A 78 3.79 -15.83 0.11
N VAL A 79 2.60 -15.29 -0.21
CA VAL A 79 1.55 -16.03 -0.93
C VAL A 79 1.83 -16.07 -2.44
N TYR A 80 2.36 -14.98 -2.99
CA TYR A 80 2.63 -14.82 -4.42
C TYR A 80 4.03 -14.23 -4.65
N PRO A 81 5.12 -15.03 -4.63
CA PRO A 81 6.50 -14.52 -4.67
C PRO A 81 6.84 -13.67 -5.89
N LYS A 82 6.15 -13.91 -7.01
CA LYS A 82 6.34 -13.18 -8.27
C LYS A 82 5.34 -12.02 -8.45
N ASN A 83 4.71 -11.53 -7.38
CA ASN A 83 3.75 -10.43 -7.48
C ASN A 83 4.48 -9.11 -7.77
N TYR A 84 4.52 -8.73 -9.05
CA TYR A 84 5.14 -7.51 -9.53
C TYR A 84 4.63 -6.24 -8.84
N TYR A 85 3.32 -6.17 -8.54
CA TYR A 85 2.73 -5.00 -7.89
C TYR A 85 3.21 -4.84 -6.45
N ALA A 86 3.23 -5.95 -5.69
CA ALA A 86 3.71 -5.95 -4.32
C ALA A 86 5.19 -5.51 -4.26
N TRP A 87 6.04 -6.07 -5.11
CA TRP A 87 7.46 -5.72 -5.16
C TRP A 87 7.73 -4.27 -5.59
N THR A 88 7.02 -3.80 -6.61
CA THR A 88 7.16 -2.40 -7.07
C THR A 88 6.65 -1.42 -6.01
N HIS A 89 5.57 -1.76 -5.31
CA HIS A 89 5.04 -0.96 -4.21
C HIS A 89 5.97 -0.96 -2.99
N ARG A 90 6.57 -2.11 -2.66
CA ARG A 90 7.57 -2.27 -1.59
C ARG A 90 8.77 -1.36 -1.80
N LEU A 91 9.34 -1.36 -3.01
CA LEU A 91 10.43 -0.48 -3.39
C LEU A 91 10.04 1.00 -3.27
N TRP A 92 8.82 1.35 -3.67
CA TRP A 92 8.33 2.71 -3.51
C TRP A 92 8.23 3.10 -2.02
N ALA A 93 7.65 2.25 -1.18
CA ALA A 93 7.49 2.51 0.25
C ALA A 93 8.84 2.64 0.96
N LEU A 94 9.79 1.74 0.67
CA LEU A 94 11.17 1.80 1.18
C LEU A 94 11.83 3.13 0.83
N ARG A 95 11.74 3.57 -0.45
CA ARG A 95 12.28 4.87 -0.88
C ARG A 95 11.69 6.07 -0.13
N GLN A 96 10.43 6.00 0.31
CA GLN A 96 9.85 7.07 1.13
C GLN A 96 10.42 7.08 2.56
N GLN A 97 10.73 5.90 3.11
CA GLN A 97 11.27 5.74 4.46
C GLN A 97 12.77 6.10 4.53
N LEU A 98 13.52 5.90 3.45
CA LEU A 98 14.92 6.33 3.37
C LEU A 98 15.12 7.84 3.55
N SER A 99 14.08 8.65 3.33
CA SER A 99 14.12 10.09 3.59
C SER A 99 13.82 10.46 5.05
N GLN A 100 13.53 9.48 5.92
CA GLN A 100 13.29 9.69 7.36
C GLN A 100 14.59 9.49 8.16
N PRO A 101 14.70 10.04 9.39
CA PRO A 101 15.90 9.90 10.23
C PRO A 101 16.30 8.45 10.53
N ASP A 102 15.32 7.54 10.63
CA ASP A 102 15.47 6.10 10.86
C ASP A 102 15.63 5.29 9.57
N GLY A 103 15.76 5.95 8.41
CA GLY A 103 15.75 5.28 7.10
C GLY A 103 16.85 4.23 6.92
N GLN A 104 18.03 4.42 7.51
CA GLN A 104 19.13 3.45 7.41
C GLN A 104 18.82 2.16 8.18
N GLU A 105 18.23 2.28 9.38
CA GLU A 105 17.81 1.12 10.18
C GLU A 105 16.74 0.31 9.44
N VAL A 106 15.74 1.00 8.87
CA VAL A 106 14.70 0.37 8.05
C VAL A 106 15.32 -0.38 6.86
N LEU A 107 16.29 0.20 6.17
CA LEU A 107 16.97 -0.46 5.05
C LEU A 107 17.71 -1.73 5.50
N GLU A 108 18.41 -1.68 6.62
CA GLU A 108 19.12 -2.86 7.14
C GLU A 108 18.16 -3.97 7.55
N GLN A 109 17.06 -3.63 8.24
CA GLN A 109 15.99 -4.58 8.58
C GLN A 109 15.39 -5.20 7.32
N GLU A 110 15.14 -4.38 6.31
CA GLU A 110 14.57 -4.80 5.04
C GLU A 110 15.50 -5.73 4.26
N LEU A 111 16.79 -5.39 4.16
CA LEU A 111 17.79 -6.25 3.54
C LEU A 111 17.92 -7.61 4.24
N ARG A 112 17.73 -7.66 5.56
CA ARG A 112 17.69 -8.94 6.31
C ARG A 112 16.44 -9.73 5.98
N ALA A 113 15.27 -9.08 5.98
CA ALA A 113 14.00 -9.73 5.73
C ALA A 113 13.90 -10.35 4.33
N THR A 114 14.47 -9.70 3.31
CA THR A 114 14.39 -10.20 1.93
C THR A 114 15.48 -11.21 1.56
N ARG A 115 16.37 -11.59 2.48
CA ARG A 115 17.44 -12.59 2.18
C ARG A 115 16.91 -14.00 1.98
N GLU A 116 15.73 -14.30 2.51
CA GLU A 116 15.16 -15.65 2.54
C GLU A 116 14.26 -15.97 1.34
N TRP A 117 14.06 -15.01 0.44
CA TRP A 117 13.32 -15.18 -0.82
C TRP A 117 14.27 -15.23 -2.02
#